data_AF-A0A915K9A9-F1
#
_entry.id   AF-A0A915K9A9-F1
#
_cell.length_a   1.000
_cell.length_b   1.000
_cell.length_c   1.000
_cell.angle_alpha   90.00
_cell.angle_beta   90.00
_cell.angle_gamma   90.00
#
_symmetry.space_group_name_H-M   'P 1'
#
loop_
_entity.id
_entity.type
_entity.pdbx_description
1 polymer ?
#
loop_
_entity_poly.entity_id
_entity_poly.type
_entity_poly.pdbx_seq_one_letter_code
_entity_poly.pdbx_strand_id
1 'polypeptide(L)'
;MQHLGHNLSDLRRRCSLRPYRLSISSSFRVILECLKAVEGLHTLGYLHRDLKPSNFAISLKPDDDSIIYMLDYGLCRYYLTKEGAIRPPRSKLGFRGTVRLFELTTGRLPWKMYGDINIVYELKVKFSPEVLCKALPEGLGSFVEHVRSLKYEDRPSYKFLLNCLVCILMKIGAVLDYLYDWQVENCGQRFWHWEIPEMNSNDLP
;
A
#
# COMPACT_ATOMS: atom_id res chain seq x y z
N MET A 1 -8.49 -16.40 18.51
CA MET A 1 -7.70 -15.45 17.69
C MET A 1 -6.75 -14.75 18.61
N GLN A 2 -5.47 -14.60 18.24
CA GLN A 2 -4.52 -13.79 18.99
C GLN A 2 -5.02 -12.34 19.01
N HIS A 3 -5.02 -11.69 20.18
CA HIS A 3 -5.30 -10.26 20.25
C HIS A 3 -4.16 -9.50 19.57
N LEU A 4 -4.48 -8.71 18.55
CA LEU A 4 -3.53 -7.89 17.80
C LEU A 4 -3.75 -6.42 18.08
N GLY A 5 -2.75 -5.61 17.75
CA GLY A 5 -2.73 -4.19 18.07
C GLY A 5 -3.54 -3.36 17.08
N HIS A 6 -3.25 -2.06 17.08
CA HIS A 6 -3.89 -1.13 16.15
C HIS A 6 -3.58 -1.50 14.69
N ASN A 7 -4.56 -1.34 13.81
CA ASN A 7 -4.32 -1.51 12.38
C ASN A 7 -3.57 -0.31 11.78
N LEU A 8 -2.99 -0.46 10.59
CA LEU A 8 -2.20 0.60 9.95
C LEU A 8 -3.04 1.86 9.65
N SER A 9 -4.36 1.74 9.45
CA SER A 9 -5.23 2.92 9.30
C SER A 9 -5.33 3.73 10.59
N ASP A 10 -5.44 3.04 11.73
CA ASP A 10 -5.46 3.67 13.06
C ASP A 10 -4.13 4.30 13.41
N LEU A 11 -3.02 3.58 13.17
CA LEU A 11 -1.67 4.07 13.43
C LEU A 11 -1.37 5.34 12.64
N ARG A 12 -1.66 5.35 11.33
CA ARG A 12 -1.53 6.55 10.48
C ARG A 12 -2.34 7.73 11.01
N ARG A 13 -3.56 7.52 11.50
CA ARG A 13 -4.42 8.58 12.07
C ARG A 13 -3.87 9.15 13.39
N ARG A 14 -3.08 8.38 14.12
CA ARG A 14 -2.44 8.82 15.37
C ARG A 14 -1.16 9.62 15.13
N CYS A 15 -0.55 9.52 13.95
CA CYS A 15 0.63 10.29 13.61
C CYS A 15 0.34 11.80 13.55
N SER A 16 1.30 12.59 14.03
CA SER A 16 1.20 14.05 14.07
C SER A 16 1.35 14.69 12.69
N LEU A 17 2.09 14.06 11.77
CA LEU A 17 2.32 14.57 10.41
C LEU A 17 1.01 14.79 9.66
N ARG A 18 0.74 16.03 9.25
CA ARG A 18 -0.45 16.38 8.46
C ARG A 18 -0.26 16.02 6.97
N PRO A 19 -1.32 15.59 6.26
CA PRO A 19 -2.71 15.41 6.72
C PRO A 19 -2.99 13.99 7.30
N TYR A 20 -2.36 13.65 8.43
CA TYR A 20 -2.35 12.34 9.09
C TYR A 20 -1.73 11.27 8.19
N ARG A 21 -0.40 11.23 8.17
CA ARG A 21 0.38 10.32 7.34
C ARG A 21 1.58 9.78 8.09
N LEU A 22 2.14 8.69 7.59
CA LEU A 22 3.46 8.23 8.01
C LEU A 22 4.53 9.04 7.26
N SER A 23 5.72 9.11 7.85
CA SER A 23 6.94 9.53 7.19
C SER A 23 7.22 8.61 6.00
N ILE A 24 7.99 9.08 5.02
CA ILE A 24 8.35 8.26 3.87
C ILE A 24 9.11 7.00 4.31
N SER A 25 10.06 7.14 5.23
CA SER A 25 10.82 6.00 5.76
C SER A 25 9.89 4.93 6.34
N SER A 26 8.98 5.31 7.25
CA SER A 26 8.04 4.36 7.86
C SER A 26 7.04 3.81 6.84
N SER A 27 6.52 4.65 5.93
CA SER A 27 5.60 4.21 4.88
C SER A 27 6.20 3.10 4.02
N PHE A 28 7.42 3.30 3.52
CA PHE A 28 8.06 2.33 2.62
C PHE A 28 8.49 1.05 3.33
N ARG A 29 8.95 1.12 4.60
CA ARG A 29 9.22 -0.07 5.42
C ARG A 29 7.94 -0.86 5.72
N VAL A 30 6.82 -0.19 6.01
CA VAL A 30 5.52 -0.84 6.17
C VAL A 30 5.06 -1.51 4.88
N ILE A 31 5.19 -0.83 3.73
CA ILE A 31 4.83 -1.38 2.42
C ILE A 31 5.65 -2.63 2.11
N LEU A 32 6.95 -2.61 2.44
CA LEU A 32 7.86 -3.74 2.27
C LEU A 32 7.39 -4.97 3.07
N GLU A 33 7.02 -4.81 4.34
CA GLU A 33 6.48 -5.91 5.16
C GLU A 33 5.10 -6.40 4.66
N CYS A 34 4.22 -5.48 4.25
CA CYS A 34 2.95 -5.84 3.62
C CYS A 34 3.16 -6.70 2.36
N LEU A 35 4.16 -6.36 1.54
CA LEU A 35 4.45 -7.06 0.30
C LEU A 35 4.99 -8.48 0.56
N LYS A 36 5.85 -8.66 1.58
CA LYS A 36 6.29 -9.99 2.04
C LYS A 36 5.11 -10.85 2.49
N ALA A 37 4.16 -10.28 3.23
CA ALA A 37 2.97 -11.01 3.65
C ALA A 37 2.09 -11.43 2.46
N VAL A 38 1.97 -10.57 1.43
CA VAL A 38 1.26 -10.90 0.18
C VAL A 38 1.97 -12.03 -0.59
N GLU A 39 3.30 -11.98 -0.70
CA GLU A 39 4.09 -13.05 -1.30
C GLU A 39 3.86 -14.39 -0.60
N GLY A 40 3.88 -14.41 0.73
CA GLY A 40 3.60 -15.60 1.53
C GLY A 40 2.21 -16.17 1.24
N LEU A 41 1.17 -15.32 1.21
CA LEU A 41 -0.19 -15.76 0.90
C LEU A 41 -0.31 -16.33 -0.53
N HIS A 42 0.34 -15.70 -1.51
CA HIS A 42 0.32 -16.14 -2.90
C HIS A 42 1.12 -17.44 -3.11
N THR A 43 2.18 -17.66 -2.33
CA THR A 43 2.93 -18.92 -2.28
C THR A 43 2.05 -20.07 -1.80
N LEU A 44 1.12 -19.82 -0.88
CA LEU A 44 0.11 -20.78 -0.43
C LEU A 44 -1.04 -20.98 -1.43
N GLY A 45 -1.06 -20.26 -2.55
CA GLY A 45 -2.09 -20.39 -3.58
C GLY A 45 -3.32 -19.49 -3.39
N TYR A 46 -3.28 -18.54 -2.46
CA TYR A 46 -4.41 -17.66 -2.16
C TYR A 46 -4.20 -16.22 -2.62
N LEU A 47 -5.28 -15.57 -3.05
CA LEU A 47 -5.37 -14.13 -3.26
C LEU A 47 -6.20 -13.52 -2.13
N HIS A 48 -5.72 -12.45 -1.52
CA HIS A 48 -6.47 -11.78 -0.46
C HIS A 48 -7.74 -11.07 -0.97
N ARG A 49 -7.63 -10.38 -2.12
CA ARG A 49 -8.70 -9.61 -2.79
C ARG A 49 -9.26 -8.38 -2.04
N ASP A 50 -8.76 -8.06 -0.85
CA ASP A 50 -9.10 -6.80 -0.15
C ASP A 50 -7.92 -6.22 0.63
N LEU A 51 -6.81 -6.00 -0.07
CA LEU A 51 -5.64 -5.34 0.52
C LEU A 51 -5.98 -3.87 0.83
N LYS A 52 -5.88 -3.51 2.11
CA LYS A 52 -6.07 -2.14 2.63
C LYS A 52 -5.38 -2.00 3.98
N PRO A 53 -4.96 -0.79 4.39
CA PRO A 53 -4.23 -0.62 5.65
C PRO A 53 -4.99 -1.12 6.89
N SER A 54 -6.34 -1.11 6.89
CA SER A 54 -7.11 -1.64 8.02
C SER A 54 -7.05 -3.17 8.17
N ASN A 55 -6.61 -3.89 7.13
CA ASN A 55 -6.43 -5.35 7.14
C ASN A 55 -4.99 -5.74 7.48
N PHE A 56 -4.21 -4.81 8.01
CA PHE A 56 -2.87 -5.07 8.54
C PHE A 56 -2.78 -4.46 9.94
N ALA A 57 -2.23 -5.19 10.90
CA ALA A 57 -2.09 -4.72 12.27
C ALA A 57 -0.75 -5.11 12.89
N ILE A 58 -0.30 -4.30 13.84
CA ILE A 58 0.93 -4.57 14.57
C ILE A 58 0.72 -5.66 15.63
N SER A 59 1.80 -6.34 16.01
CA SER A 59 1.80 -7.21 17.19
C SER A 59 1.47 -6.43 18.47
N LEU A 60 0.87 -7.11 19.45
CA LEU A 60 0.81 -6.63 20.84
C LEU A 60 1.94 -7.18 21.71
N LYS A 61 2.75 -8.10 21.18
CA LYS A 61 3.83 -8.68 21.96
C LYS A 61 4.97 -7.66 22.08
N PRO A 62 5.48 -7.40 23.30
CA PRO A 62 6.58 -6.45 23.51
C PRO A 62 7.83 -6.74 22.68
N ASP A 63 8.12 -8.03 22.44
CA ASP A 63 9.30 -8.47 21.69
C ASP A 63 9.09 -8.47 20.16
N ASP A 64 7.86 -8.23 19.67
CA ASP A 64 7.49 -8.31 18.25
C ASP A 64 6.77 -7.03 17.77
N ASP A 65 6.95 -5.89 18.41
CA ASP A 65 6.19 -4.66 18.14
C ASP A 65 6.43 -4.06 16.72
N SER A 66 7.46 -4.53 16.03
CA SER A 66 7.76 -4.25 14.63
C SER A 66 7.06 -5.19 13.62
N ILE A 67 6.44 -6.28 14.08
CA ILE A 67 5.80 -7.26 13.19
C ILE A 67 4.42 -6.76 12.75
N ILE A 68 4.18 -6.82 11.43
CA ILE A 68 2.90 -6.48 10.80
C ILE A 68 2.20 -7.75 10.34
N TYR A 69 1.02 -8.03 10.90
CA TYR A 69 0.19 -9.16 10.56
C TYR A 69 -0.88 -8.79 9.53
N MET A 70 -1.09 -9.67 8.56
CA MET A 70 -2.22 -9.62 7.63
C MET A 70 -3.47 -10.22 8.26
N LEU A 71 -4.59 -9.50 8.16
CA LEU A 71 -5.88 -9.81 8.78
C LEU A 71 -6.97 -10.05 7.73
N ASP A 72 -8.14 -10.50 8.20
CA ASP A 72 -9.38 -10.58 7.43
C ASP A 72 -9.27 -11.37 6.10
N TYR A 73 -9.18 -12.69 6.26
CA TYR A 73 -9.16 -13.62 5.15
C TYR A 73 -10.57 -13.91 4.57
N GLY A 74 -11.62 -13.20 5.01
CA GLY A 74 -13.02 -13.48 4.61
C GLY A 74 -13.28 -13.33 3.11
N LEU A 75 -12.48 -12.49 2.44
CA LEU A 75 -12.52 -12.33 0.99
C LEU A 75 -11.39 -13.09 0.27
N CYS A 76 -10.60 -13.91 0.95
CA CYS A 76 -9.56 -14.69 0.29
C CYS A 76 -10.14 -15.68 -0.73
N ARG A 77 -9.33 -16.02 -1.73
CA ARG A 77 -9.70 -17.03 -2.72
C ARG A 77 -8.48 -17.77 -3.22
N TYR A 78 -8.56 -19.09 -3.22
CA TYR A 78 -7.58 -19.94 -3.88
C TYR A 78 -7.60 -19.67 -5.40
N TYR A 79 -6.47 -19.30 -5.99
CA TYR A 79 -6.42 -18.89 -7.41
C TYR A 79 -6.26 -20.06 -8.38
N LEU A 80 -5.95 -21.26 -7.89
CA LEU A 80 -5.92 -22.46 -8.71
C LEU A 80 -7.28 -23.18 -8.70
N THR A 81 -7.57 -23.93 -9.76
CA THR A 81 -8.67 -24.89 -9.83
C THR A 81 -8.28 -26.18 -9.11
N LYS A 82 -9.21 -27.15 -9.01
CA LYS A 82 -8.89 -28.46 -8.43
C LYS A 82 -7.85 -29.22 -9.27
N GLU A 83 -7.79 -28.89 -10.55
CA GLU A 83 -6.89 -29.45 -11.57
C GLU A 83 -5.56 -28.68 -11.63
N GLY A 84 -5.34 -27.69 -10.76
CA GLY A 84 -4.09 -26.91 -10.71
C GLY A 84 -3.98 -25.79 -11.76
N ALA A 85 -5.01 -25.55 -12.57
CA ALA A 85 -5.03 -24.46 -13.55
C ALA A 85 -5.37 -23.12 -12.87
N ILE A 86 -4.96 -21.99 -13.45
CA ILE A 86 -5.37 -20.67 -12.95
C ILE A 86 -6.87 -20.48 -13.23
N ARG A 87 -7.63 -20.06 -12.23
CA ARG A 87 -9.08 -19.77 -12.37
C ARG A 87 -9.30 -18.62 -13.36
N PRO A 88 -10.33 -18.63 -14.22
CA PRO A 88 -10.53 -17.54 -15.18
C PRO A 88 -10.87 -16.19 -14.50
N PRO A 89 -10.51 -15.06 -15.13
CA PRO A 89 -10.86 -13.73 -14.65
C PRO A 89 -12.38 -13.50 -14.64
N ARG A 90 -12.86 -12.66 -13.72
CA ARG A 90 -14.27 -12.26 -13.68
C ARG A 90 -14.54 -11.16 -14.72
N SER A 91 -15.71 -11.20 -15.36
CA SER A 91 -16.14 -10.22 -16.37
C SER A 91 -16.27 -8.78 -15.87
N LYS A 92 -16.47 -8.57 -14.56
CA LYS A 92 -16.39 -7.24 -13.91
C LYS A 92 -15.35 -7.28 -12.79
N LEU A 93 -14.24 -6.57 -12.97
CA LEU A 93 -13.31 -6.22 -11.88
C LEU A 93 -13.46 -4.75 -11.55
N GLY A 94 -13.86 -4.43 -10.30
CA GLY A 94 -13.50 -3.14 -9.73
C GLY A 94 -12.01 -3.16 -9.42
N PHE A 95 -11.23 -2.22 -9.97
CA PHE A 95 -9.81 -2.09 -9.67
C PHE A 95 -9.59 -1.94 -8.15
N ARG A 96 -8.83 -2.88 -7.55
CA ARG A 96 -8.51 -2.93 -6.13
C ARG A 96 -7.04 -3.32 -5.95
N GLY A 97 -6.13 -2.35 -6.05
CA GLY A 97 -4.71 -2.60 -5.80
C GLY A 97 -3.86 -1.36 -6.07
N THR A 98 -2.68 -1.29 -5.46
CA THR A 98 -1.67 -0.22 -5.59
C THR A 98 -2.02 1.10 -4.89
N VAL A 99 -3.18 1.72 -5.13
CA VAL A 99 -3.39 3.10 -4.65
C VAL A 99 -3.63 3.21 -3.14
N ARG A 100 -4.10 2.16 -2.47
CA ARG A 100 -4.35 2.22 -1.01
C ARG A 100 -3.08 2.33 -0.17
N LEU A 101 -1.91 1.95 -0.71
CA LEU A 101 -0.63 2.13 -0.02
C LEU A 101 -0.15 3.58 -0.09
N PHE A 102 -0.56 4.34 -1.12
CA PHE A 102 -0.26 5.78 -1.22
C PHE A 102 -0.90 6.54 -0.06
N GLU A 103 -2.05 6.09 0.44
CA GLU A 103 -2.70 6.70 1.60
C GLU A 103 -1.80 6.73 2.84
N LEU A 104 -0.90 5.75 3.01
CA LEU A 104 0.07 5.76 4.11
C LEU A 104 1.03 6.94 4.00
N THR A 105 1.50 7.23 2.79
CA THR A 105 2.50 8.26 2.48
C THR A 105 1.90 9.66 2.29
N THR A 106 0.72 9.76 1.69
CA THR A 106 0.06 11.03 1.35
C THR A 106 -1.00 11.43 2.38
N GLY A 107 -1.47 10.49 3.21
CA GLY A 107 -2.53 10.69 4.21
C GLY A 107 -3.95 10.76 3.64
N ARG A 108 -4.10 11.07 2.35
CA ARG A 108 -5.38 11.21 1.64
C ARG A 108 -5.27 10.70 0.21
N LEU A 109 -6.38 10.17 -0.30
CA LEU A 109 -6.56 9.87 -1.72
C LEU A 109 -7.56 10.85 -2.32
N PRO A 110 -7.36 11.32 -3.57
CA PRO A 110 -8.23 12.32 -4.20
C PRO A 110 -9.71 11.95 -4.19
N TRP A 111 -10.04 10.67 -4.41
CA TRP A 111 -11.41 10.18 -4.48
C TRP A 111 -12.04 9.80 -3.14
N LYS A 112 -11.32 9.87 -2.02
CA LYS A 112 -11.82 9.29 -0.75
C LYS A 112 -13.02 10.04 -0.17
N MET A 113 -13.18 11.32 -0.52
CA MET A 113 -14.27 12.17 -0.04
C MET A 113 -15.58 11.98 -0.82
N TYR A 114 -15.55 11.21 -1.92
CA TYR A 114 -16.67 11.08 -2.84
C TYR A 114 -17.35 9.72 -2.65
N GLY A 115 -18.68 9.74 -2.50
CA GLY A 115 -19.51 8.53 -2.39
C GLY A 115 -19.98 7.98 -3.74
N ASP A 116 -20.02 8.82 -4.77
CA ASP A 116 -20.48 8.44 -6.11
C ASP A 116 -19.43 7.58 -6.82
N ILE A 117 -19.86 6.41 -7.30
CA ILE A 117 -18.98 5.42 -7.92
C ILE A 117 -18.38 5.90 -9.26
N ASN A 118 -19.11 6.73 -10.01
CA ASN A 118 -18.67 7.27 -11.29
C ASN A 118 -17.62 8.36 -11.05
N ILE A 119 -17.87 9.26 -10.09
CA ILE A 119 -16.87 10.29 -9.70
C ILE A 119 -15.59 9.61 -9.20
N VAL A 120 -15.72 8.58 -8.35
CA VAL A 120 -14.56 7.81 -7.87
C VAL A 120 -13.82 7.12 -9.02
N TYR A 121 -14.54 6.62 -10.01
CA TYR A 121 -13.95 6.02 -11.20
C TYR A 121 -13.18 7.05 -12.03
N GLU A 122 -13.79 8.19 -12.34
CA GLU A 122 -13.16 9.28 -13.10
C GLU A 122 -11.91 9.80 -12.39
N LEU A 123 -11.98 10.04 -11.08
CA LEU A 123 -10.82 10.46 -10.30
C LEU A 123 -9.71 9.39 -10.28
N LYS A 124 -10.04 8.10 -10.29
CA LYS A 124 -9.03 7.03 -10.39
C LYS A 124 -8.38 6.93 -11.77
N VAL A 125 -9.13 7.25 -12.83
CA VAL A 125 -8.59 7.34 -14.19
C VAL A 125 -7.67 8.56 -14.29
N LYS A 126 -8.12 9.72 -13.79
CA LYS A 126 -7.38 10.98 -13.80
C LYS A 126 -6.09 10.93 -12.97
N PHE A 127 -6.19 10.47 -11.73
CA PHE A 127 -5.05 10.28 -10.83
C PHE A 127 -4.49 8.87 -10.98
N SER A 128 -3.97 8.60 -12.18
CA SER A 128 -3.33 7.32 -12.49
C SER A 128 -2.14 7.08 -11.55
N PRO A 129 -1.72 5.81 -11.34
CA PRO A 129 -0.54 5.50 -10.54
C PRO A 129 0.70 6.29 -10.93
N GLU A 130 0.90 6.58 -12.22
CA GLU A 130 2.02 7.37 -12.73
C GLU A 130 1.96 8.82 -12.22
N VAL A 131 0.77 9.45 -12.28
CA VAL A 131 0.55 10.81 -11.76
C VAL A 131 0.77 10.84 -10.25
N LEU A 132 0.24 9.85 -9.53
CA LEU A 132 0.42 9.73 -8.08
C LEU A 132 1.87 9.42 -7.68
N CYS A 133 2.67 8.79 -8.54
CA CYS A 133 4.07 8.46 -8.27
C CYS A 133 5.05 9.58 -8.59
N LYS A 134 4.70 10.55 -9.46
CA LYS A 134 5.54 11.75 -9.67
C LYS A 134 5.82 12.50 -8.37
N ALA A 135 4.91 12.34 -7.41
CA ALA A 135 4.97 12.80 -6.03
C ALA A 135 6.07 12.20 -5.15
N LEU A 136 6.54 11.01 -5.53
CA LEU A 136 7.24 10.08 -4.65
C LEU A 136 8.70 9.93 -5.06
N PRO A 137 9.56 9.42 -4.15
CA PRO A 137 10.98 9.28 -4.43
C PRO A 137 11.26 8.50 -5.72
N GLU A 138 12.31 8.90 -6.41
CA GLU A 138 12.75 8.30 -7.66
C GLU A 138 13.01 6.78 -7.51
N GLY A 139 12.29 5.97 -8.28
CA GLY A 139 12.36 4.51 -8.25
C GLY A 139 10.99 3.83 -8.14
N LEU A 140 9.97 4.55 -7.66
CA LEU A 140 8.61 4.00 -7.58
C LEU A 140 7.96 3.83 -8.96
N GLY A 141 8.42 4.58 -9.96
CA GLY A 141 7.98 4.41 -11.36
C GLY A 141 8.16 2.98 -11.86
N SER A 142 9.35 2.40 -11.66
CA SER A 142 9.65 1.02 -12.05
C SER A 142 8.80 -0.01 -11.31
N PHE A 143 8.50 0.22 -10.03
CA PHE A 143 7.59 -0.61 -9.25
C PHE A 143 6.18 -0.61 -9.87
N VAL A 144 5.66 0.58 -10.17
CA VAL A 144 4.31 0.73 -10.73
C VAL A 144 4.22 0.16 -12.14
N GLU A 145 5.21 0.42 -12.98
CA GLU A 145 5.29 -0.11 -14.34
C GLU A 145 5.28 -1.65 -14.32
N HIS A 146 6.05 -2.27 -13.43
CA HIS A 146 6.04 -3.72 -13.25
C HIS A 146 4.67 -4.23 -12.80
N VAL A 147 4.03 -3.61 -11.80
CA VAL A 147 2.70 -4.05 -11.34
C VAL A 147 1.65 -3.93 -12.46
N ARG A 148 1.79 -2.95 -13.35
CA ARG A 148 0.87 -2.71 -14.46
C ARG A 148 1.10 -3.60 -15.66
N SER A 149 2.33 -4.05 -15.89
CA SER A 149 2.64 -4.95 -17.00
C SER A 149 2.15 -6.38 -16.74
N LEU A 150 1.84 -6.72 -15.49
CA LEU A 150 1.32 -8.03 -15.11
C LEU A 150 -0.06 -8.30 -15.72
N LYS A 151 -0.16 -9.44 -16.39
CA LYS A 151 -1.41 -10.06 -16.80
C LYS A 151 -2.02 -10.84 -15.65
N TYR A 152 -3.27 -11.23 -15.83
CA TYR A 152 -4.03 -11.98 -14.83
C TYR A 152 -3.37 -13.32 -14.45
N GLU A 153 -2.69 -13.96 -15.39
CA GLU A 153 -2.04 -15.27 -15.21
C GLU A 153 -0.59 -15.14 -14.70
N ASP A 154 -0.04 -13.93 -14.73
CA ASP A 154 1.36 -13.70 -14.39
C ASP A 154 1.58 -13.82 -12.89
N ARG A 155 2.72 -14.43 -12.52
CA ARG A 155 3.22 -14.36 -11.15
C ARG A 155 4.05 -13.09 -10.98
N PRO A 156 3.72 -12.20 -10.03
CA PRO A 156 4.53 -11.03 -9.75
C PRO A 156 5.96 -11.42 -9.35
N SER A 157 6.96 -10.71 -9.87
CA SER A 157 8.33 -10.79 -9.37
C SER A 157 8.45 -10.03 -8.05
N TYR A 158 8.12 -10.70 -6.93
CA TYR A 158 8.22 -10.11 -5.60
C TYR A 158 9.63 -9.64 -5.28
N LYS A 159 10.66 -10.41 -5.69
CA LYS A 159 12.06 -10.00 -5.57
C LYS A 159 12.33 -8.63 -6.23
N PHE A 160 11.83 -8.41 -7.44
CA PHE A 160 11.99 -7.12 -8.12
C PHE A 160 11.26 -6.00 -7.38
N LEU A 161 10.00 -6.24 -7.00
CA LEU A 161 9.17 -5.27 -6.29
C LEU A 161 9.78 -4.87 -4.94
N LEU A 162 10.29 -5.84 -4.17
CA LEU A 162 11.01 -5.61 -2.91
C LEU A 162 12.29 -4.80 -3.14
N ASN A 163 13.07 -5.14 -4.17
CA ASN A 163 14.28 -4.39 -4.52
C ASN A 163 13.98 -2.93 -4.86
N CYS A 164 12.89 -2.64 -5.58
CA CYS A 164 12.48 -1.26 -5.84
C CYS A 164 12.25 -0.47 -4.54
N LEU A 165 11.55 -1.07 -3.56
CA LEU A 165 11.30 -0.43 -2.26
C LEU A 165 12.58 -0.24 -1.45
N VAL A 166 13.47 -1.23 -1.44
CA VAL A 166 14.78 -1.14 -0.76
C VAL A 166 15.65 -0.05 -1.39
N CYS A 167 15.70 0.04 -2.72
CA CYS A 167 16.44 1.09 -3.42
C CYS A 167 15.91 2.49 -3.06
N ILE A 168 14.59 2.66 -2.95
CA ILE A 168 13.99 3.92 -2.50
C ILE A 168 14.43 4.27 -1.08
N LEU A 169 14.38 3.29 -0.15
CA LEU A 169 14.82 3.47 1.23
C LEU A 169 16.32 3.84 1.33
N MET A 170 17.17 3.20 0.53
CA MET A 170 18.60 3.53 0.45
C MET A 170 18.85 4.95 -0.06
N LYS A 171 18.16 5.36 -1.14
CA LYS A 171 18.31 6.71 -1.73
C LYS A 171 17.92 7.82 -0.76
N ILE A 172 16.90 7.62 0.05
CA ILE A 172 16.48 8.62 1.05
C ILE A 172 17.33 8.59 2.32
N GLY A 173 18.28 7.66 2.43
CA GLY A 173 19.14 7.45 3.60
C GLY A 173 18.40 6.86 4.80
N ALA A 174 17.33 6.10 4.57
CA ALA A 174 16.58 5.45 5.65
C ALA A 174 17.32 4.20 6.14
N VAL A 175 17.35 4.02 7.46
CA VAL A 175 17.87 2.81 8.10
C VAL A 175 16.76 1.75 8.15
N LEU A 176 17.10 0.50 7.85
CA LEU A 176 16.20 -0.66 7.99
C LEU A 176 16.23 -1.19 9.43
N ASP A 177 15.96 -0.30 10.39
CA ASP A 177 15.96 -0.55 11.83
C ASP A 177 14.59 -1.01 12.36
N TYR A 178 13.57 -1.06 11.49
CA TYR A 178 12.19 -1.43 11.84
C TYR A 178 11.53 -0.60 12.95
N LEU A 179 12.08 0.59 13.24
CA LEU A 179 11.49 1.58 14.15
C LEU A 179 10.50 2.47 13.40
N TYR A 180 9.20 2.28 13.61
CA TYR A 180 8.16 3.06 12.92
C TYR A 180 7.80 4.35 13.67
N ASP A 181 7.12 5.28 12.98
CA ASP A 181 6.76 6.59 13.53
C ASP A 181 5.92 6.51 14.82
N TRP A 182 5.17 5.44 15.03
CA TRP A 182 4.35 5.24 16.23
C TRP A 182 5.13 4.65 17.42
N GLN A 183 6.40 4.27 17.22
CA GLN A 183 7.29 3.75 18.27
C GLN A 183 8.31 4.79 18.75
N VAL A 184 8.43 5.93 18.07
CA VAL A 184 9.45 6.95 18.35
C VAL A 184 8.78 8.28 18.66
N GLU A 185 9.02 8.82 19.85
CA GLU A 185 8.73 10.22 20.15
C GLU A 185 9.69 11.11 19.34
N ASN A 186 9.16 12.07 18.57
CA ASN A 186 9.93 13.03 17.75
C ASN A 186 10.72 12.47 16.54
N CYS A 187 10.22 11.47 15.81
CA CYS A 187 10.83 11.14 14.50
C CYS A 187 10.41 12.16 13.43
N GLY A 188 11.07 13.33 13.43
CA GLY A 188 10.96 14.36 12.41
C GLY A 188 12.34 14.79 11.95
N GLN A 189 12.78 14.32 10.77
CA GLN A 189 13.65 15.07 9.85
C GLN A 189 13.86 14.31 8.53
N ARG A 190 12.89 14.48 7.63
CA ARG A 190 13.04 14.68 6.17
C ARG A 190 11.62 14.75 5.59
N PHE A 191 11.04 15.94 5.68
CA PHE A 191 9.65 16.17 5.33
C PHE A 191 9.49 16.31 3.82
N TRP A 192 9.13 15.22 3.14
CA TRP A 192 8.52 15.35 1.81
C TRP A 192 7.14 15.96 1.97
N HIS A 193 6.90 17.13 1.38
CA HIS A 193 5.57 17.72 1.29
C HIS A 193 4.97 17.30 -0.04
N TRP A 194 3.84 16.60 0.01
CA TRP A 194 3.03 16.36 -1.17
C TRP A 194 2.09 17.54 -1.32
N GLU A 195 2.34 18.37 -2.32
CA GLU A 195 1.34 19.28 -2.84
C GLU A 195 0.48 18.48 -3.81
N ILE A 196 -0.81 18.35 -3.51
CA ILE A 196 -1.77 17.88 -4.52
C ILE A 196 -1.59 18.86 -5.69
N PRO A 197 -1.28 18.41 -6.92
CA PRO A 197 -1.21 19.30 -8.06
C PRO A 197 -2.50 20.12 -8.07
N GLU A 198 -2.37 21.45 -8.01
CA GLU A 198 -3.51 22.34 -7.83
C GLU A 198 -4.65 21.92 -8.75
N MET A 199 -5.77 21.50 -8.15
CA MET A 199 -6.99 21.29 -8.90
C MET A 199 -7.51 22.67 -9.25
N ASN A 200 -7.40 23.08 -10.52
CA ASN A 200 -8.20 24.19 -10.97
C ASN A 200 -9.68 23.81 -10.81
N SER A 201 -10.50 24.76 -10.36
CA SER A 201 -11.96 24.59 -10.23
C SER A 201 -12.62 24.14 -11.53
N ASN A 202 -11.95 24.35 -12.66
CA ASN A 202 -12.38 23.97 -14.00
C ASN A 202 -12.08 22.51 -14.37
N ASP A 203 -11.32 21.78 -13.55
CA ASP A 203 -10.99 20.35 -13.76
C ASP A 203 -11.86 19.41 -12.90
N LEU A 204 -12.84 19.97 -12.19
CA LEU A 204 -13.92 19.23 -11.54
C LEU A 204 -15.12 19.20 -12.51
N PRO A 205 -15.78 18.05 -12.71
CA PRO A 205 -17.02 17.99 -13.48
C PRO A 205 -18.15 18.78 -12.81
#